data_AF-A0A3A4W0D8-F1
#
_entry.id   AF-A0A3A4W0D8-F1
#
_cell.length_a   1.000
_cell.length_b   1.000
_cell.length_c   1.000
_cell.angle_alpha   90.00
_cell.angle_beta   90.00
_cell.angle_gamma   90.00
#
_symmetry.space_group_name_H-M   'P 1'
#
loop_
_entity.id
_entity.type
_entity.pdbx_description
1 polymer ?
#
loop_
_entity_poly.entity_id
_entity_poly.type
_entity_poly.pdbx_seq_one_letter_code
_entity_poly.pdbx_strand_id
1 'polypeptide(L)'
;MKIIVAKTGGFCMGVRRAVDMVLQASTRNSPPIYTYGPLIHNPQVLSILNEKGISVMTEIPEKGEGTVLIRAHGVPPEAQQRLQDAGFRVLNATCPHVIKVQTIIRTHTRKGYASIIIGDKDHPEVVGLMGYANGKGRVAADIEGLSAIPLFEKGIVVAQTTQNSRLFQEIQAWARDNAPHYKIFNTICNATDKRQAEVRQIADSVDAVVVVGGHNSGNTTRLAQIVRESGKPVYHVETEEELPADAFASVQTVGITAGASTPQWIIKKVYRSCEGMLLKNEKSWRVMFFNLQRTLLWTSIYLALGAGSICYTGLKLQGFDYLSPPVLVSMLYIISMHTFNHLTGRKADRFNDPDRAAFYRSNRGILTALAVAAGAAGLAIASYVGPLAFLILLLMSVLGISYNLRLVPKQLHTGRYRRIRDIPGSKTVLIALGWGLVTSIVPSIMRSGAVPGGTLLVFLWSASLVFVRTAFFDILDIHGDRITGRETFPIVLGEASTMRLLKGILVLNMGVLFFSSLLGWISPLGFVLMLVSVLLYLSIAAYEQSRMSPGIGLEFLIESHLVLTGVLGWLSTLGS
;
A
#
# COMPACT_ATOMS: atom_id res chain seq x y z
N MET A 1 15.63 -0.01 -21.93
CA MET A 1 15.30 -1.24 -21.19
C MET A 1 13.93 -1.13 -20.53
N LYS A 2 13.19 -2.25 -20.45
CA LYS A 2 11.82 -2.36 -19.92
C LYS A 2 11.82 -3.15 -18.59
N ILE A 3 11.13 -2.65 -17.57
CA ILE A 3 10.90 -3.40 -16.31
C ILE A 3 9.46 -3.93 -16.33
N ILE A 4 9.29 -5.22 -16.04
CA ILE A 4 7.98 -5.87 -15.95
C ILE A 4 7.77 -6.31 -14.50
N VAL A 5 6.77 -5.75 -13.81
CA VAL A 5 6.45 -6.12 -12.43
C VAL A 5 5.25 -7.07 -12.43
N ALA A 6 5.40 -8.20 -11.75
CA ALA A 6 4.35 -9.19 -11.55
C ALA A 6 3.17 -8.59 -10.79
N LYS A 7 1.97 -8.72 -11.34
CA LYS A 7 0.72 -8.18 -10.75
C LYS A 7 0.29 -8.97 -9.53
N THR A 8 0.64 -10.24 -9.46
CA THR A 8 0.33 -11.12 -8.32
C THR A 8 1.36 -11.01 -7.19
N GLY A 9 2.43 -10.23 -7.37
CA GLY A 9 3.45 -10.01 -6.35
C GLY A 9 2.89 -9.34 -5.08
N GLY A 10 3.42 -9.74 -3.93
CA GLY A 10 3.13 -9.09 -2.64
C GLY A 10 2.17 -9.87 -1.73
N PHE A 11 1.63 -9.21 -0.69
CA PHE A 11 0.80 -9.85 0.34
C PHE A 11 -0.42 -10.61 -0.23
N CYS A 12 -0.48 -11.92 0.04
CA CYS A 12 -1.70 -12.69 -0.20
C CYS A 12 -2.75 -12.43 0.90
N MET A 13 -3.99 -12.89 0.69
CA MET A 13 -5.09 -12.72 1.66
C MET A 13 -4.75 -13.31 3.04
N GLY A 14 -4.14 -14.51 3.09
CA GLY A 14 -3.78 -15.17 4.35
C GLY A 14 -2.77 -14.37 5.17
N VAL A 15 -1.71 -13.87 4.51
CA VAL A 15 -0.70 -13.00 5.13
C VAL A 15 -1.33 -11.69 5.60
N ARG A 16 -2.13 -11.04 4.75
CA ARG A 16 -2.82 -9.79 5.08
C ARG A 16 -3.69 -9.97 6.33
N ARG A 17 -4.49 -11.04 6.37
CA ARG A 17 -5.33 -11.38 7.53
C ARG A 17 -4.50 -11.55 8.80
N ALA A 18 -3.38 -12.27 8.74
CA ALA A 18 -2.55 -12.52 9.91
C ALA A 18 -1.94 -11.22 10.47
N VAL A 19 -1.42 -10.35 9.60
CA VAL A 19 -0.89 -9.03 9.97
C VAL A 19 -2.00 -8.14 10.54
N ASP A 20 -3.19 -8.13 9.93
CA ASP A 20 -4.32 -7.34 10.42
C ASP A 20 -4.75 -7.80 11.82
N MET A 21 -4.82 -9.12 12.05
CA MET A 21 -5.19 -9.67 13.35
C MET A 21 -4.19 -9.29 14.45
N VAL A 22 -2.88 -9.34 14.18
CA VAL A 22 -1.87 -9.00 15.19
C VAL A 22 -1.90 -7.50 15.54
N LEU A 23 -2.07 -6.64 14.54
CA LEU A 23 -2.15 -5.20 14.75
C LEU A 23 -3.43 -4.82 15.51
N GLN A 24 -4.57 -5.45 15.17
CA GLN A 24 -5.82 -5.26 15.91
C GLN A 24 -5.71 -5.76 17.35
N ALA A 25 -5.09 -6.93 17.58
CA ALA A 25 -4.86 -7.46 18.91
C ALA A 25 -4.01 -6.49 19.75
N SER A 26 -2.94 -5.93 19.16
CA SER A 26 -2.09 -4.93 19.84
C SER A 26 -2.80 -3.61 20.19
N THR A 27 -3.91 -3.33 19.52
CA THR A 27 -4.71 -2.12 19.78
C THR A 27 -5.83 -2.38 20.79
N ARG A 28 -6.41 -3.59 20.78
CA ARG A 28 -7.60 -3.94 21.57
C ARG A 28 -7.29 -4.63 22.90
N ASN A 29 -6.16 -5.31 22.99
CA ASN A 29 -5.78 -6.08 24.17
C ASN A 29 -4.62 -5.38 24.89
N SER A 30 -4.58 -5.55 26.21
CA SER A 30 -3.42 -5.12 27.00
C SER A 30 -2.18 -5.94 26.60
N PRO A 31 -0.99 -5.32 26.53
CA PRO A 31 0.25 -6.06 26.40
C PRO A 31 0.47 -6.98 27.62
N PRO A 32 1.30 -8.04 27.50
CA PRO A 32 2.12 -8.34 26.32
C PRO A 32 1.35 -9.05 25.18
N ILE A 33 1.82 -8.82 23.95
CA ILE A 33 1.29 -9.45 22.74
C ILE A 33 2.42 -10.23 22.08
N TYR A 34 2.16 -11.49 21.77
CA TYR A 34 3.13 -12.39 21.17
C TYR A 34 2.61 -13.01 19.88
N THR A 35 3.53 -13.48 19.04
CA THR A 35 3.22 -14.47 18.00
C THR A 35 3.98 -15.76 18.31
N TYR A 36 3.34 -16.91 18.21
CA TYR A 36 4.03 -18.19 18.38
C TYR A 36 4.73 -18.58 17.08
N GLY A 37 6.05 -18.45 17.09
CA GLY A 37 6.91 -18.39 15.92
C GLY A 37 6.72 -17.11 15.08
N PRO A 38 7.51 -16.94 14.01
CA PRO A 38 7.33 -15.84 13.07
C PRO A 38 5.91 -15.85 12.49
N LEU A 39 5.19 -14.72 12.61
CA LEU A 39 3.82 -14.58 12.09
C LEU A 39 3.74 -14.93 10.60
N ILE A 40 4.75 -14.45 9.86
CA ILE A 40 5.00 -14.67 8.43
C ILE A 40 6.51 -14.76 8.19
N HIS A 41 6.93 -15.31 7.05
CA HIS A 41 8.34 -15.33 6.63
C HIS A 41 8.74 -14.05 5.89
N ASN A 42 8.86 -12.95 6.64
CA ASN A 42 9.41 -11.68 6.15
C ASN A 42 10.09 -10.90 7.29
N PRO A 43 11.43 -10.82 7.34
CA PRO A 43 12.15 -10.26 8.48
C PRO A 43 11.89 -8.78 8.68
N GLN A 44 11.68 -8.02 7.61
CA GLN A 44 11.38 -6.59 7.69
C GLN A 44 10.03 -6.35 8.39
N VAL A 45 9.00 -7.13 8.07
CA VAL A 45 7.70 -7.06 8.77
C VAL A 45 7.83 -7.50 10.23
N LEU A 46 8.57 -8.57 10.52
CA LEU A 46 8.79 -9.03 11.90
C LEU A 46 9.50 -7.97 12.76
N SER A 47 10.51 -7.30 12.19
CA SER A 47 11.21 -6.18 12.85
C SER A 47 10.23 -5.07 13.22
N ILE A 48 9.29 -4.74 12.33
CA ILE A 48 8.28 -3.70 12.57
C ILE A 48 7.28 -4.11 13.66
N LEU A 49 6.86 -5.39 13.68
CA LEU A 49 6.01 -5.91 14.74
C LEU A 49 6.72 -5.81 16.09
N ASN A 50 8.01 -6.13 16.13
CA ASN A 50 8.83 -5.99 17.33
C ASN A 50 8.95 -4.51 17.79
N GLU A 51 9.18 -3.56 16.87
CA GLU A 51 9.13 -2.11 17.17
C GLU A 51 7.78 -1.65 17.75
N LYS A 52 6.71 -2.44 17.55
CA LYS A 52 5.36 -2.20 18.07
C LYS A 52 5.06 -2.95 19.38
N GLY A 53 6.05 -3.60 19.98
CA GLY A 53 5.89 -4.38 21.21
C GLY A 53 5.20 -5.72 21.00
N ILE A 54 5.21 -6.25 19.76
CA ILE A 54 4.72 -7.59 19.43
C ILE A 54 5.94 -8.49 19.25
N SER A 55 6.21 -9.34 20.24
CA SER A 55 7.40 -10.17 20.26
C SER A 55 7.13 -11.58 19.72
N VAL A 56 8.15 -12.19 19.10
CA VAL A 56 8.07 -13.60 18.67
C VAL A 56 8.40 -14.51 19.84
N MET A 57 7.50 -15.44 20.16
CA MET A 57 7.69 -16.51 21.14
C MET A 57 8.11 -17.78 20.42
N THR A 58 9.28 -18.33 20.74
CA THR A 58 9.79 -19.58 20.17
C THR A 58 9.40 -20.80 21.00
N GLU A 59 9.29 -20.64 22.32
CA GLU A 59 8.98 -21.70 23.27
C GLU A 59 7.77 -21.34 24.12
N ILE A 60 6.96 -22.34 24.45
CA ILE A 60 5.77 -22.17 25.28
C ILE A 60 6.18 -22.32 26.75
N PRO A 61 6.12 -21.26 27.57
CA PRO A 61 6.45 -21.36 29.00
C PRO A 61 5.40 -22.19 29.76
N GLU A 62 5.73 -22.65 30.96
CA GLU A 62 4.78 -23.38 31.82
C GLU A 62 3.60 -22.49 32.26
N LYS A 63 3.89 -21.20 32.52
CA LYS A 63 2.89 -20.18 32.81
C LYS A 63 3.25 -18.90 32.07
N GLY A 64 2.25 -18.23 31.53
CA GLY A 64 2.40 -16.94 30.86
C GLY A 64 1.13 -16.12 30.90
N GLU A 65 1.24 -14.87 30.45
CA GLU A 65 0.17 -13.90 30.45
C GLU A 65 0.10 -13.14 29.13
N GLY A 66 -1.04 -12.52 28.86
CA GLY A 66 -1.25 -11.72 27.65
C GLY A 66 -1.86 -12.51 26.50
N THR A 67 -1.67 -12.00 25.28
CA THR A 67 -2.29 -12.57 24.06
C THR A 67 -1.23 -13.18 23.16
N VAL A 68 -1.44 -14.42 22.71
CA VAL A 68 -0.57 -15.10 21.73
C VAL A 68 -1.34 -15.34 20.43
N LEU A 69 -0.73 -14.96 19.32
CA LEU A 69 -1.27 -15.26 17.99
C LEU A 69 -0.57 -16.46 17.37
N ILE A 70 -1.37 -17.43 16.91
CA ILE A 70 -0.88 -18.52 16.06
C ILE A 70 -0.55 -17.97 14.68
N ARG A 71 0.65 -18.26 14.18
CA ARG A 71 1.15 -17.82 12.87
C ARG A 71 0.29 -18.28 11.68
N ALA A 72 0.43 -17.60 10.54
CA ALA A 72 -0.37 -17.87 9.33
C ALA A 72 -0.23 -19.32 8.80
N HIS A 73 0.94 -19.94 9.04
CA HIS A 73 1.26 -21.33 8.69
C HIS A 73 0.53 -22.36 9.56
N GLY A 74 -0.10 -21.93 10.64
CA GLY A 74 -0.67 -22.83 11.64
C GLY A 74 0.38 -23.47 12.55
N VAL A 75 -0.14 -24.28 13.48
CA VAL A 75 0.61 -25.02 14.50
C VAL A 75 -0.08 -26.38 14.73
N PRO A 76 0.64 -27.37 15.29
CA PRO A 76 0.02 -28.61 15.75
C PRO A 76 -1.08 -28.35 16.80
N PRO A 77 -2.12 -29.19 16.88
CA PRO A 77 -3.18 -29.07 17.89
C PRO A 77 -2.64 -28.98 19.33
N GLU A 78 -1.60 -29.75 19.64
CA GLU A 78 -0.98 -29.83 20.96
C GLU A 78 -0.31 -28.52 21.35
N ALA A 79 0.29 -27.81 20.39
CA ALA A 79 0.92 -26.51 20.65
C ALA A 79 -0.13 -25.44 20.98
N GLN A 80 -1.28 -25.46 20.30
CA GLN A 80 -2.39 -24.57 20.63
C GLN A 80 -2.94 -24.86 22.03
N GLN A 81 -3.11 -26.13 22.39
CA GLN A 81 -3.57 -26.52 23.73
C GLN A 81 -2.58 -26.07 24.81
N ARG A 82 -1.29 -26.34 24.63
CA ARG A 82 -0.23 -25.90 25.57
C ARG A 82 -0.20 -24.39 25.79
N LEU A 83 -0.45 -23.59 24.76
CA LEU A 83 -0.56 -22.13 24.92
C LEU A 83 -1.77 -21.74 25.80
N GLN A 84 -2.91 -22.42 25.65
CA GLN A 84 -4.09 -22.18 26.47
C GLN A 84 -3.87 -22.63 27.92
N ASP A 85 -3.28 -23.81 28.10
CA ASP A 85 -2.96 -24.38 29.43
C ASP A 85 -1.95 -23.52 30.19
N ALA A 86 -1.01 -22.87 29.48
CA ALA A 86 -0.07 -21.92 30.05
C ALA A 86 -0.72 -20.59 30.48
N GLY A 87 -1.99 -20.34 30.17
CA GLY A 87 -2.74 -19.15 30.60
C GLY A 87 -2.86 -18.04 29.55
N PHE A 88 -2.41 -18.26 28.30
CA PHE A 88 -2.51 -17.23 27.27
C PHE A 88 -3.91 -17.12 26.66
N ARG A 89 -4.30 -15.89 26.30
CA ARG A 89 -5.39 -15.68 25.35
C ARG A 89 -4.89 -15.99 23.93
N VAL A 90 -5.31 -17.12 23.37
CA VAL A 90 -4.87 -17.55 22.04
C VAL A 90 -5.80 -17.02 20.94
N LEU A 91 -5.23 -16.33 19.94
CA LEU A 91 -5.93 -15.94 18.71
C LEU A 91 -5.35 -16.71 17.52
N ASN A 92 -6.22 -17.31 16.71
CA ASN A 92 -5.78 -18.14 15.58
C ASN A 92 -5.70 -17.34 14.27
N ALA A 93 -4.47 -16.97 13.87
CA ALA A 93 -4.22 -16.26 12.62
C ALA A 93 -3.90 -17.21 11.45
N THR A 94 -4.04 -18.53 11.61
CA THR A 94 -3.83 -19.53 10.55
C THR A 94 -4.64 -19.17 9.30
N CYS A 95 -4.01 -19.30 8.13
CA CYS A 95 -4.67 -19.05 6.86
C CYS A 95 -5.84 -20.03 6.66
N PRO A 96 -7.03 -19.58 6.19
CA PRO A 96 -8.15 -20.48 5.90
C PRO A 96 -7.82 -21.61 4.91
N HIS A 97 -6.88 -21.40 3.99
CA HIS A 97 -6.42 -22.46 3.09
C HIS A 97 -5.64 -23.55 3.84
N VAL A 98 -4.80 -23.17 4.81
CA VAL A 98 -4.09 -24.13 5.67
C VAL A 98 -5.08 -24.88 6.58
N ILE A 99 -6.08 -24.18 7.15
CA ILE A 99 -7.15 -24.81 7.95
C ILE A 99 -7.91 -25.87 7.14
N LYS A 100 -8.12 -25.62 5.84
CA LYS A 100 -8.73 -26.61 4.94
C LYS A 100 -7.88 -27.89 4.85
N VAL A 101 -6.55 -27.77 4.71
CA VAL A 101 -5.65 -28.93 4.67
C VAL A 101 -5.66 -29.69 6.00
N GLN A 102 -5.54 -28.97 7.13
CA GLN A 102 -5.64 -29.54 8.48
C GLN A 102 -6.95 -30.32 8.66
N THR A 103 -8.06 -29.78 8.14
CA THR A 103 -9.38 -30.42 8.20
C THR A 103 -9.46 -31.68 7.33
N ILE A 104 -8.87 -31.67 6.13
CA ILE A 104 -8.79 -32.84 5.25
C ILE A 104 -8.03 -33.96 5.95
N ILE A 105 -6.82 -33.67 6.45
CA ILE A 105 -5.97 -34.64 7.16
C ILE A 105 -6.75 -35.22 8.34
N ARG A 106 -7.22 -34.37 9.27
CA ARG A 106 -7.95 -34.81 10.47
C ARG A 106 -9.15 -35.70 10.14
N THR A 107 -9.93 -35.33 9.12
CA THR A 107 -11.12 -36.08 8.72
C THR A 107 -10.79 -37.48 8.23
N HIS A 108 -9.71 -37.63 7.46
CA HIS A 108 -9.30 -38.90 6.89
C HIS A 108 -8.52 -39.77 7.88
N THR A 109 -7.70 -39.16 8.75
CA THR A 109 -7.04 -39.85 9.87
C THR A 109 -8.08 -40.53 10.78
N ARG A 110 -9.21 -39.86 11.08
CA ARG A 110 -10.33 -40.46 11.83
C ARG A 110 -10.98 -41.65 11.12
N LYS A 111 -10.86 -41.73 9.80
CA LYS A 111 -11.34 -42.84 8.97
C LYS A 111 -10.26 -43.92 8.73
N GLY A 112 -9.13 -43.83 9.43
CA GLY A 112 -8.04 -44.80 9.36
C GLY A 112 -7.05 -44.59 8.21
N TYR A 113 -7.13 -43.49 7.46
CA TYR A 113 -6.19 -43.22 6.37
C TYR A 113 -4.83 -42.74 6.90
N ALA A 114 -3.74 -43.21 6.29
CA ALA A 114 -2.43 -42.55 6.36
C ALA A 114 -2.43 -41.27 5.52
N SER A 115 -1.70 -40.25 5.96
CA SER A 115 -1.61 -38.96 5.26
C SER A 115 -0.19 -38.72 4.76
N ILE A 116 -0.03 -38.62 3.46
CA ILE A 116 1.22 -38.24 2.81
C ILE A 116 1.14 -36.75 2.49
N ILE A 117 2.05 -35.97 3.05
CA ILE A 117 2.13 -34.52 2.88
C ILE A 117 3.31 -34.22 1.97
N ILE A 118 3.03 -33.66 0.79
CA ILE A 118 4.05 -33.23 -0.15
C ILE A 118 4.51 -31.83 0.23
N GLY A 119 5.76 -31.68 0.67
CA GLY A 119 6.31 -30.41 1.14
C GLY A 119 7.62 -30.57 1.89
N ASP A 120 8.17 -29.46 2.39
CA ASP A 120 9.43 -29.49 3.12
C ASP A 120 9.20 -29.93 4.56
N LYS A 121 9.87 -30.99 5.00
CA LYS A 121 9.70 -31.60 6.33
C LYS A 121 9.79 -30.61 7.49
N ASP A 122 10.75 -29.69 7.42
CA ASP A 122 11.03 -28.75 8.51
C ASP A 122 10.22 -27.44 8.38
N HIS A 123 9.40 -27.30 7.34
CA HIS A 123 8.62 -26.08 7.15
C HIS A 123 7.50 -25.97 8.20
N PRO A 124 7.33 -24.80 8.85
CA PRO A 124 6.28 -24.51 9.83
C PRO A 124 4.88 -25.06 9.52
N GLU A 125 4.45 -24.92 8.27
CA GLU A 125 3.16 -25.42 7.81
C GLU A 125 3.10 -26.95 7.84
N VAL A 126 4.13 -27.63 7.30
CA VAL A 126 4.17 -29.10 7.23
C VAL A 126 4.23 -29.70 8.64
N VAL A 127 5.03 -29.13 9.54
CA VAL A 127 5.04 -29.50 10.96
C VAL A 127 3.64 -29.34 11.56
N GLY A 128 2.96 -28.23 11.28
CA GLY A 128 1.58 -27.99 11.70
C GLY A 128 0.61 -29.05 11.16
N LEU A 129 0.70 -29.40 9.87
CA LEU A 129 -0.13 -30.40 9.21
C LEU A 129 0.09 -31.81 9.79
N MET A 130 1.34 -32.18 10.06
CA MET A 130 1.71 -33.48 10.66
C MET A 130 1.02 -33.72 12.00
N GLY A 131 0.83 -32.67 12.82
CA GLY A 131 0.10 -32.76 14.10
C GLY A 131 -1.37 -33.20 13.93
N TYR A 132 -2.00 -32.92 12.79
CA TYR A 132 -3.38 -33.36 12.53
C TYR A 132 -3.48 -34.81 12.04
N ALA A 133 -2.34 -35.46 11.73
CA ALA A 133 -2.28 -36.82 11.21
C ALA A 133 -2.22 -37.90 12.30
N ASN A 134 -2.17 -37.53 13.59
CA ASN A 134 -2.17 -38.43 14.75
C ASN A 134 -1.18 -39.60 14.63
N GLY A 135 0.10 -39.29 14.32
CA GLY A 135 1.17 -40.28 14.13
C GLY A 135 1.16 -41.05 12.80
N LYS A 136 0.09 -40.95 12.00
CA LYS A 136 -0.05 -41.61 10.68
C LYS A 136 0.35 -40.71 9.50
N GLY A 137 1.12 -39.65 9.77
CA GLY A 137 1.64 -38.75 8.76
C GLY A 137 2.97 -39.24 8.17
N ARG A 138 3.20 -38.98 6.89
CA ARG A 138 4.50 -39.09 6.22
C ARG A 138 4.71 -37.84 5.38
N VAL A 139 5.97 -37.43 5.21
CA VAL A 139 6.33 -36.26 4.39
C VAL A 139 7.24 -36.71 3.27
N ALA A 140 7.00 -36.20 2.06
CA ALA A 140 7.87 -36.35 0.91
C ALA A 140 8.10 -34.98 0.27
N ALA A 141 9.35 -34.66 -0.07
CA ALA A 141 9.68 -33.41 -0.74
C ALA A 141 9.50 -33.51 -2.27
N ASP A 142 9.72 -34.70 -2.82
CA ASP A 142 9.78 -35.03 -4.25
C ASP A 142 9.28 -36.47 -4.53
N ILE A 143 9.39 -36.90 -5.79
CA ILE A 143 8.96 -38.24 -6.24
C ILE A 143 9.82 -39.36 -5.65
N GLU A 144 11.13 -39.13 -5.47
CA GLU A 144 12.04 -40.11 -4.90
C GLU A 144 11.68 -40.39 -3.43
N GLY A 145 11.52 -39.32 -2.64
CA GLY A 145 11.06 -39.40 -1.26
C GLY A 145 9.66 -39.99 -1.13
N LEU A 146 8.77 -39.74 -2.09
CA LEU A 146 7.45 -40.37 -2.14
C LEU A 146 7.54 -41.88 -2.39
N SER A 147 8.39 -42.28 -3.34
CA SER A 147 8.58 -43.69 -3.72
C SER A 147 9.24 -44.52 -2.62
N ALA A 148 10.02 -43.88 -1.74
CA ALA A 148 10.61 -44.52 -0.57
C ALA A 148 9.62 -44.77 0.59
N ILE A 149 8.41 -44.17 0.55
CA ILE A 149 7.40 -44.39 1.58
C ILE A 149 6.65 -45.71 1.31
N PRO A 150 6.56 -46.64 2.27
CA PRO A 150 5.78 -47.86 2.11
C PRO A 150 4.32 -47.56 1.75
N LEU A 151 3.74 -48.35 0.84
CA LEU A 151 2.34 -48.24 0.49
C LEU A 151 1.45 -48.63 1.68
N PHE A 152 0.33 -47.93 1.82
CA PHE A 152 -0.68 -48.14 2.84
C PHE A 152 -1.96 -48.69 2.19
N GLU A 153 -2.76 -49.43 2.94
CA GLU A 153 -4.08 -49.89 2.46
C GLU A 153 -5.03 -48.70 2.19
N LYS A 154 -4.91 -47.62 2.97
CA LYS A 154 -5.70 -46.39 2.83
C LYS A 154 -4.79 -45.19 2.98
N GLY A 155 -4.54 -44.48 1.89
CA GLY A 155 -3.70 -43.29 1.86
C GLY A 155 -4.45 -42.07 1.32
N ILE A 156 -4.11 -40.89 1.84
CA ILE A 156 -4.39 -39.62 1.17
C ILE A 156 -3.08 -38.93 0.82
N VAL A 157 -3.09 -38.16 -0.25
CA VAL A 157 -2.00 -37.26 -0.63
C VAL A 157 -2.51 -35.83 -0.58
N VAL A 158 -1.82 -34.97 0.17
CA VAL A 158 -2.06 -33.53 0.23
C VAL A 158 -0.75 -32.80 -0.04
N ALA A 159 -0.82 -31.54 -0.46
CA ALA A 159 0.34 -30.67 -0.64
C ALA A 159 0.40 -29.54 0.40
N GLN A 160 1.61 -29.14 0.76
CA GLN A 160 1.87 -27.83 1.34
C GLN A 160 1.30 -26.74 0.41
N THR A 161 0.63 -25.74 0.98
CA THR A 161 -0.12 -24.73 0.23
C THR A 161 0.73 -23.88 -0.71
N THR A 162 2.05 -23.86 -0.48
CA THR A 162 3.06 -23.12 -1.25
C THR A 162 3.92 -24.01 -2.16
N GLN A 163 3.55 -25.28 -2.39
CA GLN A 163 4.35 -26.21 -3.18
C GLN A 163 4.32 -25.90 -4.70
N ASN A 164 5.32 -26.38 -5.46
CA ASN A 164 5.38 -26.30 -6.92
C ASN A 164 4.25 -27.11 -7.58
N SER A 165 3.43 -26.44 -8.39
CA SER A 165 2.26 -27.06 -9.01
C SER A 165 2.62 -28.12 -10.07
N ARG A 166 3.78 -28.02 -10.74
CA ARG A 166 4.26 -29.03 -11.71
C ARG A 166 4.69 -30.30 -11.00
N LEU A 167 5.49 -30.17 -9.95
CA LEU A 167 5.89 -31.31 -9.11
C LEU A 167 4.67 -32.06 -8.56
N PHE A 168 3.63 -31.33 -8.14
CA PHE A 168 2.41 -31.98 -7.65
C PHE A 168 1.63 -32.71 -8.76
N GLN A 169 1.68 -32.24 -10.01
CA GLN A 169 1.11 -32.96 -11.15
C GLN A 169 1.87 -34.26 -11.44
N GLU A 170 3.19 -34.26 -11.31
CA GLU A 170 4.01 -35.46 -11.45
C GLU A 170 3.70 -36.48 -10.34
N ILE A 171 3.54 -36.01 -9.10
CA ILE A 171 3.12 -36.85 -7.97
C ILE A 171 1.72 -37.42 -8.18
N GLN A 172 0.81 -36.64 -8.77
CA GLN A 172 -0.51 -37.14 -9.16
C GLN A 172 -0.42 -38.25 -10.22
N ALA A 173 0.49 -38.13 -11.18
CA ALA A 173 0.73 -39.19 -12.16
C ALA A 173 1.28 -40.44 -11.48
N TRP A 174 2.34 -40.29 -10.69
CA TRP A 174 2.93 -41.39 -9.93
C TRP A 174 1.91 -42.12 -9.07
N ALA A 175 1.05 -41.39 -8.35
CA ALA A 175 0.05 -41.98 -7.48
C ALA A 175 -1.05 -42.71 -8.25
N ARG A 176 -1.41 -42.28 -9.47
CA ARG A 176 -2.34 -43.03 -10.32
C ARG A 176 -1.77 -44.38 -10.74
N ASP A 177 -0.47 -44.43 -11.00
CA ASP A 177 0.18 -45.63 -11.52
C ASP A 177 0.54 -46.62 -10.39
N ASN A 178 0.95 -46.10 -9.22
CA ASN A 178 1.49 -46.93 -8.13
C ASN A 178 0.52 -47.11 -6.94
N ALA A 179 -0.44 -46.21 -6.76
CA ALA A 179 -1.38 -46.23 -5.63
C ALA A 179 -2.78 -45.71 -6.02
N PRO A 180 -3.45 -46.30 -7.03
CA PRO A 180 -4.69 -45.77 -7.61
C PRO A 180 -5.85 -45.64 -6.60
N HIS A 181 -5.79 -46.38 -5.48
CA HIS A 181 -6.76 -46.32 -4.38
C HIS A 181 -6.57 -45.12 -3.44
N TYR A 182 -5.48 -44.36 -3.57
CA TYR A 182 -5.24 -43.17 -2.75
C TYR A 182 -6.15 -42.02 -3.14
N LYS A 183 -6.56 -41.24 -2.14
CA LYS A 183 -7.32 -39.99 -2.37
C LYS A 183 -6.35 -38.82 -2.46
N ILE A 184 -6.31 -38.18 -3.62
CA ILE A 184 -5.40 -37.05 -3.85
C ILE A 184 -6.17 -35.74 -3.76
N PHE A 185 -5.70 -34.84 -2.92
CA PHE A 185 -6.26 -33.50 -2.76
C PHE A 185 -5.21 -32.47 -3.16
N ASN A 186 -5.46 -31.74 -4.26
CA ASN A 186 -4.65 -30.57 -4.56
C ASN A 186 -4.98 -29.46 -3.55
N THR A 187 -4.08 -29.25 -2.62
CA THR A 187 -4.19 -28.24 -1.55
C THR A 187 -3.25 -27.06 -1.74
N ILE A 188 -2.57 -26.96 -2.89
CA ILE A 188 -1.87 -25.73 -3.28
C ILE A 188 -2.90 -24.60 -3.37
N CYS A 189 -2.56 -23.44 -2.81
CA CYS A 189 -3.51 -22.34 -2.78
C CYS A 189 -3.51 -21.57 -4.10
N ASN A 190 -4.67 -21.02 -4.47
CA ASN A 190 -4.85 -20.24 -5.70
C ASN A 190 -3.87 -19.05 -5.81
N ALA A 191 -3.51 -18.45 -4.67
CA ALA A 191 -2.54 -17.36 -4.62
C ALA A 191 -1.13 -17.81 -5.07
N THR A 192 -0.74 -19.04 -4.72
CA THR A 192 0.51 -19.67 -5.15
C THR A 192 0.42 -20.07 -6.62
N ASP A 193 -0.63 -20.75 -7.05
CA ASP A 193 -0.80 -21.16 -8.46
C ASP A 193 -0.72 -19.97 -9.41
N LYS A 194 -1.44 -18.87 -9.12
CA LYS A 194 -1.42 -17.66 -9.93
C LYS A 194 -0.04 -17.02 -10.00
N ARG A 195 0.70 -16.96 -8.89
CA ARG A 195 2.06 -16.41 -8.84
C ARG A 195 3.04 -17.27 -9.64
N GLN A 196 2.93 -18.59 -9.52
CA GLN A 196 3.77 -19.52 -10.26
C GLN A 196 3.47 -19.50 -11.77
N ALA A 197 2.21 -19.33 -12.16
CA ALA A 197 1.84 -19.17 -13.57
C ALA A 197 2.38 -17.84 -14.14
N GLU A 198 2.20 -16.73 -13.41
CA GLU A 198 2.67 -15.41 -13.85
C GLU A 198 4.20 -15.33 -13.92
N VAL A 199 4.93 -15.88 -12.94
CA VAL A 199 6.40 -15.83 -12.97
C VAL A 199 6.98 -16.61 -14.16
N ARG A 200 6.35 -17.72 -14.57
CA ARG A 200 6.74 -18.46 -15.78
C ARG A 200 6.56 -17.59 -17.03
N GLN A 201 5.38 -16.97 -17.18
CA GLN A 201 5.10 -16.06 -18.29
C GLN A 201 6.07 -14.87 -18.33
N ILE A 202 6.40 -14.30 -17.17
CA ILE A 202 7.38 -13.22 -17.08
C ILE A 202 8.75 -13.73 -17.52
N ALA A 203 9.22 -14.85 -16.97
CA ALA A 203 10.52 -15.42 -17.28
C ALA A 203 10.71 -15.65 -18.79
N ASP A 204 9.67 -16.09 -19.51
CA ASP A 204 9.70 -16.28 -20.96
C ASP A 204 9.92 -14.98 -21.76
N SER A 205 9.57 -13.83 -21.17
CA SER A 205 9.55 -12.52 -21.84
C SER A 205 10.67 -11.55 -21.42
N VAL A 206 11.58 -11.98 -20.54
CA VAL A 206 12.63 -11.14 -19.95
C VAL A 206 13.99 -11.81 -20.00
N ASP A 207 15.05 -11.03 -19.79
CA ASP A 207 16.43 -11.54 -19.80
C ASP A 207 16.87 -11.99 -18.41
N ALA A 208 16.30 -11.41 -17.34
CA ALA A 208 16.56 -11.80 -15.96
C ALA A 208 15.32 -11.53 -15.08
N VAL A 209 15.21 -12.23 -13.94
CA VAL A 209 14.11 -12.02 -12.98
C VAL A 209 14.65 -11.76 -11.58
N VAL A 210 14.18 -10.70 -10.95
CA VAL A 210 14.36 -10.43 -9.52
C VAL A 210 13.15 -10.99 -8.76
N VAL A 211 13.42 -11.84 -7.78
CA VAL A 211 12.41 -12.47 -6.91
C VAL A 211 12.55 -11.90 -5.51
N VAL A 212 11.59 -11.06 -5.12
CA VAL A 212 11.67 -10.28 -3.87
C VAL A 212 10.97 -10.99 -2.72
N GLY A 213 11.69 -11.29 -1.65
CA GLY A 213 11.12 -11.77 -0.39
C GLY A 213 12.10 -12.58 0.44
N GLY A 214 11.69 -12.90 1.67
CA GLY A 214 12.55 -13.58 2.63
C GLY A 214 13.11 -14.91 2.12
N HIS A 215 14.38 -15.20 2.42
CA HIS A 215 15.06 -16.44 2.03
C HIS A 215 14.41 -17.69 2.65
N ASN A 216 13.79 -17.52 3.83
CA ASN A 216 13.06 -18.56 4.54
C ASN A 216 11.58 -18.70 4.12
N SER A 217 11.14 -18.00 3.07
CA SER A 217 9.75 -18.07 2.59
C SER A 217 9.60 -19.17 1.56
N GLY A 218 8.90 -20.25 1.92
CA GLY A 218 8.64 -21.37 1.01
C GLY A 218 8.12 -20.91 -0.36
N ASN A 219 7.09 -20.05 -0.38
CA ASN A 219 6.56 -19.49 -1.63
C ASN A 219 7.61 -18.70 -2.44
N THR A 220 8.41 -17.84 -1.80
CA THR A 220 9.41 -17.03 -2.50
C THR A 220 10.49 -17.92 -3.13
N THR A 221 10.98 -18.89 -2.36
CA THR A 221 11.98 -19.86 -2.82
C THR A 221 11.47 -20.68 -4.01
N ARG A 222 10.19 -21.10 -4.02
CA ARG A 222 9.59 -21.76 -5.19
C ARG A 222 9.57 -20.86 -6.43
N LEU A 223 9.24 -19.58 -6.28
CA LEU A 223 9.28 -18.64 -7.42
C LEU A 223 10.69 -18.52 -7.98
N ALA A 224 11.71 -18.41 -7.12
CA ALA A 224 13.10 -18.37 -7.56
C ALA A 224 13.52 -19.68 -8.25
N GLN A 225 13.13 -20.84 -7.73
CA GLN A 225 13.38 -22.13 -8.36
C GLN A 225 12.74 -22.23 -9.75
N ILE A 226 11.47 -21.83 -9.89
CA ILE A 226 10.77 -21.84 -11.18
C ILE A 226 11.46 -20.96 -12.22
N VAL A 227 12.01 -19.81 -11.81
CA VAL A 227 12.83 -18.98 -12.72
C VAL A 227 14.11 -19.72 -13.11
N ARG A 228 14.82 -20.36 -12.17
CA ARG A 228 16.03 -21.13 -12.52
C ARG A 228 15.73 -22.25 -13.51
N GLU A 229 14.61 -22.94 -13.34
CA GLU A 229 14.13 -24.00 -14.25
C GLU A 229 13.87 -23.48 -15.67
N SER A 230 13.61 -22.17 -15.84
CA SER A 230 13.47 -21.53 -17.17
C SER A 230 14.80 -21.16 -17.84
N GLY A 231 15.94 -21.39 -17.16
CA GLY A 231 17.28 -21.03 -17.66
C GLY A 231 17.62 -19.54 -17.58
N LYS A 232 16.78 -18.74 -16.92
CA LYS A 232 16.99 -17.29 -16.78
C LYS A 232 17.82 -16.97 -15.52
N PRO A 233 18.73 -15.98 -15.58
CA PRO A 233 19.34 -15.39 -14.38
C PRO A 233 18.27 -14.99 -13.36
N VAL A 234 18.47 -15.41 -12.11
CA VAL A 234 17.56 -15.12 -10.99
C VAL A 234 18.30 -14.40 -9.87
N TYR A 235 17.69 -13.33 -9.35
CA TYR A 235 18.17 -12.62 -8.18
C TYR A 235 17.12 -12.74 -7.07
N HIS A 236 17.30 -13.69 -6.15
CA HIS A 236 16.45 -13.80 -4.96
C HIS A 236 17.00 -12.86 -3.89
N VAL A 237 16.26 -11.80 -3.59
CA VAL A 237 16.68 -10.72 -2.67
C VAL A 237 15.60 -10.43 -1.62
N GLU A 238 15.98 -10.13 -0.38
CA GLU A 238 15.02 -9.63 0.62
C GLU A 238 14.83 -8.11 0.54
N THR A 239 15.87 -7.37 0.15
CA THR A 239 15.87 -5.91 0.01
C THR A 239 16.60 -5.47 -1.27
N GLU A 240 16.51 -4.18 -1.58
CA GLU A 240 17.25 -3.57 -2.68
C GLU A 240 18.78 -3.58 -2.50
N GLU A 241 19.26 -3.78 -1.27
CA GLU A 241 20.69 -3.78 -0.91
C GLU A 241 21.39 -5.07 -1.32
N GLU A 242 20.62 -6.16 -1.49
CA GLU A 242 21.13 -7.47 -1.94
C GLU A 242 21.26 -7.57 -3.46
N LEU A 243 20.83 -6.55 -4.22
CA LEU A 243 20.99 -6.53 -5.67
C LEU A 243 22.48 -6.35 -6.03
N PRO A 244 23.08 -7.26 -6.83
CA PRO A 244 24.45 -7.09 -7.28
C PRO A 244 24.60 -5.82 -8.12
N ALA A 245 25.70 -5.08 -7.93
CA ALA A 245 25.93 -3.79 -8.60
C ALA A 245 26.00 -3.89 -10.14
N ASP A 246 26.38 -5.06 -10.65
CA ASP A 246 26.55 -5.42 -12.05
C ASP A 246 25.42 -6.29 -12.62
N ALA A 247 24.39 -6.60 -11.83
CA ALA A 247 23.30 -7.53 -12.16
C ALA A 247 22.59 -7.25 -13.49
N PHE A 248 22.68 -6.03 -14.01
CA PHE A 248 21.93 -5.58 -15.19
C PHE A 248 22.80 -4.96 -16.28
N ALA A 249 24.12 -5.20 -16.28
CA ALA A 249 25.02 -4.58 -17.26
C ALA A 249 24.68 -4.93 -18.72
N SER A 250 24.16 -6.13 -18.98
CA SER A 250 23.81 -6.64 -20.32
C SER A 250 22.33 -7.03 -20.50
N VAL A 251 21.50 -6.79 -19.47
CA VAL A 251 20.07 -7.09 -19.47
C VAL A 251 19.33 -5.98 -20.23
N GLN A 252 18.34 -6.30 -21.07
CA GLN A 252 17.48 -5.31 -21.76
C GLN A 252 16.05 -5.27 -21.21
N THR A 253 15.60 -6.37 -20.61
CA THR A 253 14.31 -6.48 -19.94
C THR A 253 14.46 -7.27 -18.65
N VAL A 254 14.00 -6.71 -17.53
CA VAL A 254 14.01 -7.40 -16.23
C VAL A 254 12.58 -7.62 -15.73
N GLY A 255 12.32 -8.83 -15.27
CA GLY A 255 11.11 -9.16 -14.53
C GLY A 255 11.33 -8.91 -13.04
N ILE A 256 10.33 -8.39 -12.34
CA ILE A 256 10.31 -8.31 -10.87
C ILE A 256 9.07 -9.05 -10.39
N THR A 257 9.24 -10.06 -9.56
CA THR A 257 8.15 -10.74 -8.85
C THR A 257 8.41 -10.70 -7.36
N ALA A 258 7.41 -11.09 -6.56
CA ALA A 258 7.54 -11.08 -5.12
C ALA A 258 6.75 -12.19 -4.43
N GLY A 259 7.31 -12.67 -3.32
CA GLY A 259 6.68 -13.66 -2.46
C GLY A 259 5.37 -13.18 -1.84
N ALA A 260 4.55 -14.14 -1.42
CA ALA A 260 3.26 -13.89 -0.76
C ALA A 260 3.37 -13.16 0.59
N SER A 261 4.56 -13.14 1.20
CA SER A 261 4.87 -12.47 2.47
C SER A 261 5.60 -11.14 2.29
N THR A 262 5.83 -10.68 1.06
CA THR A 262 6.58 -9.45 0.78
C THR A 262 5.62 -8.26 0.69
N PRO A 263 5.79 -7.19 1.47
CA PRO A 263 4.94 -6.01 1.36
C PRO A 263 5.32 -5.14 0.14
N GLN A 264 4.34 -4.39 -0.38
CA GLN A 264 4.50 -3.58 -1.60
C GLN A 264 5.66 -2.58 -1.54
N TRP A 265 5.97 -2.04 -0.36
CA TRP A 265 7.03 -1.06 -0.20
C TRP A 265 8.43 -1.62 -0.45
N ILE A 266 8.66 -2.92 -0.16
CA ILE A 266 9.93 -3.59 -0.51
C ILE A 266 10.01 -3.78 -2.02
N ILE A 267 8.91 -4.19 -2.67
CA ILE A 267 8.85 -4.34 -4.13
C ILE A 267 9.13 -3.01 -4.81
N LYS A 268 8.56 -1.90 -4.30
CA LYS A 268 8.77 -0.55 -4.82
C LYS A 268 10.24 -0.10 -4.68
N LYS A 269 10.90 -0.42 -3.57
CA LYS A 269 12.34 -0.16 -3.37
C LYS A 269 13.22 -0.92 -4.35
N VAL A 270 12.98 -2.23 -4.50
CA VAL A 270 13.70 -3.06 -5.48
C VAL A 270 13.46 -2.54 -6.90
N TYR A 271 12.23 -2.21 -7.26
CA TYR A 271 11.89 -1.58 -8.54
C TYR A 271 12.69 -0.29 -8.77
N ARG A 272 12.69 0.63 -7.79
CA ARG A 272 13.42 1.90 -7.88
C ARG A 272 14.93 1.70 -7.96
N SER A 273 15.47 0.70 -7.25
CA SER A 273 16.90 0.36 -7.33
C SER A 273 17.26 -0.20 -8.69
N CYS A 274 16.46 -1.13 -9.23
CA CYS A 274 16.61 -1.62 -10.61
C CYS A 274 16.53 -0.45 -11.59
N GLU A 275 15.50 0.41 -11.50
CA GLU A 275 15.36 1.61 -12.33
C GLU A 275 16.60 2.52 -12.23
N GLY A 276 17.12 2.77 -11.02
CA GLY A 276 18.31 3.60 -10.81
C GLY A 276 19.62 2.99 -11.34
N MET A 277 19.82 1.67 -11.19
CA MET A 277 20.98 0.96 -11.75
C MET A 277 21.00 1.04 -13.28
N LEU A 278 19.83 1.00 -13.91
CA LEU A 278 19.68 1.14 -15.35
C LEU A 278 19.99 2.57 -15.84
N LEU A 279 19.63 3.59 -15.06
CA LEU A 279 19.88 5.00 -15.39
C LEU A 279 21.36 5.39 -15.26
N LYS A 280 22.19 4.62 -14.53
CA LYS A 280 23.65 4.87 -14.45
C LYS A 280 24.39 4.55 -15.76
N ASN A 281 23.83 3.67 -16.59
CA ASN A 281 24.48 3.23 -17.84
C ASN A 281 24.08 4.07 -19.07
N GLU A 282 23.15 5.01 -18.97
CA GLU A 282 22.83 5.95 -20.06
C GLU A 282 22.77 7.40 -19.56
N LYS A 283 23.59 8.29 -20.12
CA LYS A 283 23.37 9.75 -20.04
C LYS A 283 22.19 10.14 -20.94
N SER A 284 20.98 9.83 -20.52
CA SER A 284 19.76 10.05 -21.30
C SER A 284 18.88 11.13 -20.65
N TRP A 285 18.26 11.99 -21.47
CA TRP A 285 17.29 13.02 -21.05
C TRP A 285 16.17 12.48 -20.14
N ARG A 286 15.86 11.19 -20.25
CA ARG A 286 14.90 10.47 -19.40
C ARG A 286 15.33 10.45 -17.92
N VAL A 287 16.63 10.32 -17.64
CA VAL A 287 17.20 10.37 -16.28
C VAL A 287 16.99 11.76 -15.68
N MET A 288 17.29 12.81 -16.47
CA MET A 288 17.12 14.19 -16.04
C MET A 288 15.63 14.49 -15.75
N PHE A 289 14.74 14.05 -16.64
CA PHE A 289 13.30 14.22 -16.46
C PHE A 289 12.77 13.50 -15.21
N PHE A 290 13.16 12.24 -14.99
CA PHE A 290 12.79 11.50 -13.79
C PHE A 290 13.28 12.18 -12.51
N ASN A 291 14.54 12.62 -12.48
CA ASN A 291 15.11 13.34 -11.35
C ASN A 291 14.40 14.67 -11.08
N LEU A 292 13.98 15.38 -12.13
CA LEU A 292 13.19 16.59 -12.02
C LEU A 292 11.81 16.29 -11.41
N GLN A 293 11.07 15.31 -11.95
CA GLN A 293 9.77 14.89 -11.41
C GLN A 293 9.86 14.54 -9.92
N ARG A 294 10.87 13.73 -9.56
CA ARG A 294 11.13 13.32 -8.18
C ARG A 294 11.38 14.52 -7.26
N THR A 295 12.25 15.43 -7.68
CA THR A 295 12.58 16.63 -6.90
C THR A 295 11.35 17.52 -6.71
N LEU A 296 10.57 17.73 -7.78
CA LEU A 296 9.36 18.55 -7.74
C LEU A 296 8.27 17.96 -6.83
N LEU A 297 8.14 16.63 -6.77
CA LEU A 297 7.22 15.95 -5.85
C LEU A 297 7.70 16.02 -4.40
N TRP A 298 8.96 15.68 -4.13
CA TRP A 298 9.50 15.62 -2.77
C TRP A 298 9.65 16.99 -2.10
N THR A 299 9.86 18.05 -2.87
CA THR A 299 9.86 19.43 -2.36
C THR A 299 8.46 20.02 -2.23
N SER A 300 7.41 19.28 -2.64
CA SER A 300 6.02 19.75 -2.71
C SER A 300 5.79 20.96 -3.64
N ILE A 301 6.76 21.32 -4.48
CA ILE A 301 6.64 22.44 -5.44
C ILE A 301 5.58 22.14 -6.49
N TYR A 302 5.54 20.92 -7.03
CA TYR A 302 4.55 20.55 -8.04
C TYR A 302 3.12 20.58 -7.48
N LEU A 303 2.98 20.13 -6.23
CA LEU A 303 1.71 20.18 -5.52
C LEU A 303 1.27 21.63 -5.29
N ALA A 304 2.18 22.53 -4.92
CA ALA A 304 1.89 23.95 -4.78
C ALA A 304 1.45 24.58 -6.11
N LEU A 305 2.10 24.23 -7.24
CA LEU A 305 1.66 24.64 -8.58
C LEU A 305 0.24 24.15 -8.89
N GLY A 306 -0.10 22.92 -8.49
CA GLY A 306 -1.46 22.39 -8.57
C GLY A 306 -2.46 23.24 -7.78
N ALA A 307 -2.13 23.63 -6.54
CA ALA A 307 -2.97 24.51 -5.72
C ALA A 307 -3.18 25.89 -6.35
N GLY A 308 -2.10 26.47 -6.88
CA GLY A 308 -2.16 27.74 -7.61
C GLY A 308 -3.03 27.64 -8.87
N SER A 309 -2.93 26.52 -9.59
CA SER A 309 -3.72 26.23 -10.80
C SER A 309 -5.21 26.11 -10.51
N ILE A 310 -5.59 25.40 -9.44
CA ILE A 310 -6.98 25.30 -8.98
C ILE A 310 -7.50 26.67 -8.56
N CYS A 311 -6.72 27.45 -7.80
CA CYS A 311 -7.10 28.79 -7.35
C CYS A 311 -7.31 29.75 -8.53
N TYR A 312 -6.35 29.79 -9.45
CA TYR A 312 -6.41 30.59 -10.68
C TYR A 312 -7.68 30.29 -11.47
N THR A 313 -7.93 29.01 -11.71
CA THR A 313 -9.08 28.54 -12.49
C THR A 313 -10.39 28.80 -11.74
N GLY A 314 -10.41 28.60 -10.43
CA GLY A 314 -11.56 28.86 -9.58
C GLY A 314 -11.96 30.33 -9.55
N LEU A 315 -11.00 31.26 -9.60
CA LEU A 315 -11.28 32.70 -9.77
C LEU A 315 -11.90 33.01 -11.13
N LYS A 316 -11.37 32.41 -12.22
CA LYS A 316 -11.92 32.58 -13.57
C LYS A 316 -13.32 31.98 -13.73
N LEU A 317 -13.60 30.84 -13.09
CA LEU A 317 -14.94 30.27 -13.04
C LEU A 317 -15.98 31.22 -12.43
N GLN A 318 -15.54 32.09 -11.53
CA GLN A 318 -16.37 33.10 -10.86
C GLN A 318 -16.36 34.45 -11.58
N GLY A 319 -15.68 34.57 -12.73
CA GLY A 319 -15.61 35.81 -13.51
C GLY A 319 -14.62 36.86 -12.98
N PHE A 320 -13.67 36.49 -12.11
CA PHE A 320 -12.64 37.42 -11.64
C PHE A 320 -11.45 37.50 -12.60
N ASP A 321 -11.04 38.71 -12.98
CA ASP A 321 -9.93 38.95 -13.93
C ASP A 321 -8.57 39.19 -13.28
N TYR A 322 -8.52 39.76 -12.08
CA TYR A 322 -7.28 39.96 -11.35
C TYR A 322 -6.95 38.71 -10.52
N LEU A 323 -5.75 38.14 -10.69
CA LEU A 323 -5.43 36.76 -10.25
C LEU A 323 -4.35 36.67 -9.16
N SER A 324 -3.43 37.63 -9.07
CA SER A 324 -2.49 37.83 -7.94
C SER A 324 -3.03 38.90 -6.97
N PRO A 325 -2.99 38.80 -5.63
CA PRO A 325 -2.25 37.85 -4.76
C PRO A 325 -2.85 36.46 -4.38
N PRO A 326 -4.15 36.13 -4.53
CA PRO A 326 -4.71 34.88 -3.97
C PRO A 326 -4.07 33.57 -4.44
N VAL A 327 -3.65 33.51 -5.72
CA VAL A 327 -2.94 32.35 -6.28
C VAL A 327 -1.64 32.09 -5.51
N LEU A 328 -0.86 33.15 -5.23
CA LEU A 328 0.39 33.04 -4.50
C LEU A 328 0.16 32.60 -3.05
N VAL A 329 -0.86 33.14 -2.37
CA VAL A 329 -1.24 32.72 -1.01
C VAL A 329 -1.58 31.23 -0.97
N SER A 330 -2.32 30.74 -1.97
CA SER A 330 -2.68 29.31 -2.09
C SER A 330 -1.44 28.44 -2.23
N MET A 331 -0.52 28.81 -3.11
CA MET A 331 0.75 28.09 -3.32
C MET A 331 1.61 28.05 -2.05
N LEU A 332 1.78 29.21 -1.38
CA LEU A 332 2.59 29.38 -0.18
C LEU A 332 2.02 28.60 1.01
N TYR A 333 0.70 28.61 1.18
CA TYR A 333 0.05 27.83 2.24
C TYR A 333 0.24 26.33 2.03
N ILE A 334 0.04 25.83 0.80
CA ILE A 334 0.17 24.40 0.50
C ILE A 334 1.61 23.92 0.64
N ILE A 335 2.59 24.64 0.12
CA ILE A 335 4.00 24.24 0.27
C ILE A 335 4.40 24.23 1.75
N SER A 336 3.93 25.20 2.54
CA SER A 336 4.18 25.27 3.98
C SER A 336 3.57 24.07 4.72
N MET A 337 2.25 23.89 4.63
CA MET A 337 1.54 22.86 5.40
C MET A 337 1.91 21.45 4.96
N HIS A 338 2.09 21.20 3.66
CA HIS A 338 2.43 19.86 3.17
C HIS A 338 3.86 19.47 3.58
N THR A 339 4.82 20.40 3.46
CA THR A 339 6.20 20.17 3.92
C THR A 339 6.24 19.93 5.44
N PHE A 340 5.50 20.72 6.22
CA PHE A 340 5.41 20.56 7.66
C PHE A 340 4.78 19.21 8.06
N ASN A 341 3.74 18.78 7.35
CA ASN A 341 3.10 17.48 7.57
C ASN A 341 4.04 16.31 7.32
N HIS A 342 4.89 16.36 6.30
CA HIS A 342 5.93 15.34 6.08
C HIS A 342 7.05 15.40 7.13
N LEU A 343 7.47 16.59 7.55
CA LEU A 343 8.50 16.76 8.59
C LEU A 343 8.06 16.16 9.94
N THR A 344 6.76 16.22 10.25
CA THR A 344 6.15 15.73 11.50
C THR A 344 5.56 14.31 11.39
N GLY A 345 5.20 13.84 10.19
CA GLY A 345 4.49 12.59 9.89
C GLY A 345 5.33 11.29 9.83
N ARG A 346 6.56 11.31 10.37
CA ARG A 346 7.68 10.40 10.05
C ARG A 346 7.44 8.89 10.08
N LYS A 347 6.50 8.38 10.88
CA LYS A 347 6.36 6.93 11.05
C LYS A 347 5.80 6.24 9.79
N ALA A 348 4.77 6.80 9.17
CA ALA A 348 4.14 6.18 7.99
C ALA A 348 4.97 6.38 6.72
N ASP A 349 5.57 7.57 6.56
CA ASP A 349 6.42 7.87 5.39
C ASP A 349 7.63 6.91 5.31
N ARG A 350 8.18 6.46 6.45
CA ARG A 350 9.26 5.44 6.47
C ARG A 350 8.85 4.13 5.77
N PHE A 351 7.57 3.80 5.73
CA PHE A 351 7.06 2.59 5.11
C PHE A 351 6.48 2.84 3.72
N ASN A 352 5.80 3.97 3.52
CA ASN A 352 5.13 4.28 2.25
C ASN A 352 6.12 4.74 1.18
N ASP A 353 7.05 5.65 1.55
CA ASP A 353 8.11 6.15 0.67
C ASP A 353 9.40 6.39 1.47
N PRO A 354 10.21 5.33 1.66
CA PRO A 354 11.43 5.36 2.45
C PRO A 354 12.47 6.36 1.91
N ASP A 355 12.55 6.55 0.59
CA ASP A 355 13.48 7.48 -0.05
C ASP A 355 13.07 8.92 0.22
N ARG A 356 11.78 9.23 0.10
CA ARG A 356 11.24 10.53 0.54
C ARG A 356 11.50 10.76 2.02
N ALA A 357 11.27 9.75 2.86
CA ALA A 357 11.55 9.85 4.29
C ALA A 357 13.05 10.07 4.59
N ALA A 358 13.96 9.50 3.80
CA ALA A 358 15.39 9.76 3.87
C ALA A 358 15.72 11.19 3.43
N PHE A 359 15.18 11.64 2.29
CA PHE A 359 15.32 13.01 1.79
C PHE A 359 14.90 14.07 2.83
N TYR A 360 13.73 13.89 3.46
CA TYR A 360 13.25 14.80 4.50
C TYR A 360 14.09 14.75 5.79
N ARG A 361 14.70 13.60 6.11
CA ARG A 361 15.65 13.49 7.23
C ARG A 361 16.94 14.24 6.94
N SER A 362 17.54 14.03 5.77
CA SER A 362 18.81 14.65 5.37
C SER A 362 18.68 16.17 5.19
N ASN A 363 17.54 16.65 4.71
CA ASN A 363 17.32 18.07 4.40
C ASN A 363 16.42 18.79 5.42
N ARG A 364 16.28 18.25 6.64
CA ARG A 364 15.31 18.72 7.63
C ARG A 364 15.41 20.22 7.90
N GLY A 365 16.62 20.76 8.08
CA GLY A 365 16.83 22.18 8.41
C GLY A 365 16.31 23.11 7.32
N ILE A 366 16.78 22.90 6.09
CA ILE A 366 16.40 23.71 4.92
C ILE A 366 14.89 23.62 4.67
N LEU A 367 14.32 22.42 4.67
CA LEU A 367 12.89 22.22 4.43
C LEU A 367 12.03 22.86 5.54
N THR A 368 12.50 22.87 6.79
CA THR A 368 11.80 23.56 7.88
C THR A 368 11.82 25.07 7.69
N ALA A 369 12.99 25.64 7.35
CA ALA A 369 13.11 27.07 7.08
C ALA A 369 12.22 27.51 5.91
N LEU A 370 12.22 26.75 4.81
CA LEU A 370 11.34 27.00 3.66
C LEU A 370 9.85 26.92 4.02
N ALA A 371 9.44 25.90 4.79
CA ALA A 371 8.05 25.76 5.21
C ALA A 371 7.58 26.93 6.09
N VAL A 372 8.42 27.37 7.04
CA VAL A 372 8.12 28.51 7.91
C VAL A 372 8.10 29.82 7.11
N ALA A 373 9.10 30.05 6.26
CA ALA A 373 9.16 31.25 5.43
C ALA A 373 7.96 31.35 4.48
N ALA A 374 7.57 30.25 3.84
CA ALA A 374 6.39 30.23 2.97
C ALA A 374 5.09 30.49 3.76
N GLY A 375 4.94 29.88 4.93
CA GLY A 375 3.77 30.10 5.79
C GLY A 375 3.67 31.56 6.27
N ALA A 376 4.79 32.14 6.71
CA ALA A 376 4.86 33.53 7.13
C ALA A 376 4.57 34.50 5.98
N ALA A 377 5.14 34.26 4.79
CA ALA A 377 4.87 35.07 3.61
C ALA A 377 3.38 34.98 3.19
N GLY A 378 2.79 33.79 3.22
CA GLY A 378 1.36 33.60 2.93
C GLY A 378 0.46 34.36 3.89
N LEU A 379 0.75 34.32 5.19
CA LEU A 379 0.03 35.10 6.21
C LEU A 379 0.23 36.60 6.05
N ALA A 380 1.44 37.07 5.75
CA ALA A 380 1.72 38.49 5.53
C ALA A 380 0.95 39.06 4.32
N ILE A 381 0.91 38.31 3.21
CA ILE A 381 0.11 38.67 2.04
C ILE A 381 -1.38 38.67 2.37
N ALA A 382 -1.86 37.66 3.11
CA ALA A 382 -3.26 37.59 3.52
C ALA A 382 -3.64 38.77 4.43
N SER A 383 -2.76 39.18 5.36
CA SER A 383 -3.00 40.35 6.23
C SER A 383 -3.02 41.67 5.46
N TYR A 384 -2.22 41.79 4.40
CA TYR A 384 -2.22 42.97 3.55
C TYR A 384 -3.54 43.09 2.75
N VAL A 385 -4.13 41.97 2.35
CA VAL A 385 -5.37 41.96 1.57
C VAL A 385 -6.62 42.11 2.45
N GLY A 386 -6.65 41.51 3.65
CA GLY A 386 -7.75 41.75 4.58
C GLY A 386 -7.75 40.86 5.84
N PRO A 387 -8.32 41.36 6.96
CA PRO A 387 -8.27 40.69 8.25
C PRO A 387 -9.00 39.34 8.27
N LEU A 388 -10.11 39.20 7.53
CA LEU A 388 -10.86 37.95 7.45
C LEU A 388 -10.06 36.84 6.75
N ALA A 389 -9.39 37.17 5.64
CA ALA A 389 -8.53 36.23 4.91
C ALA A 389 -7.35 35.76 5.77
N PHE A 390 -6.72 36.69 6.49
CA PHE A 390 -5.66 36.38 7.46
C PHE A 390 -6.17 35.45 8.57
N LEU A 391 -7.31 35.75 9.19
CA LEU A 391 -7.85 34.96 10.29
C LEU A 391 -8.19 33.53 9.86
N ILE A 392 -8.83 33.35 8.69
CA ILE A 392 -9.13 32.02 8.14
C ILE A 392 -7.83 31.24 7.89
N LEU A 393 -6.84 31.87 7.25
CA LEU A 393 -5.58 31.22 6.93
C LEU A 393 -4.77 30.85 8.19
N LEU A 394 -4.80 31.71 9.21
CA LEU A 394 -4.18 31.47 10.51
C LEU A 394 -4.85 30.29 11.22
N LEU A 395 -6.18 30.28 11.31
CA LEU A 395 -6.94 29.20 11.93
C LEU A 395 -6.65 27.86 11.24
N MET A 396 -6.64 27.84 9.91
CA MET A 396 -6.33 26.64 9.13
C MET A 396 -4.89 26.17 9.34
N SER A 397 -3.93 27.09 9.46
CA SER A 397 -2.53 26.77 9.75
C SER A 397 -2.39 26.14 11.15
N VAL A 398 -3.06 26.73 12.15
CA VAL A 398 -3.11 26.19 13.52
C VAL A 398 -3.78 24.82 13.54
N LEU A 399 -4.89 24.63 12.83
CA LEU A 399 -5.57 23.33 12.72
C LEU A 399 -4.68 22.27 12.06
N GLY A 400 -3.97 22.63 10.98
CA GLY A 400 -3.02 21.75 10.30
C GLY A 400 -1.87 21.31 11.21
N ILE A 401 -1.26 22.25 11.93
CA ILE A 401 -0.16 21.97 12.88
C ILE A 401 -0.67 21.15 14.07
N SER A 402 -1.85 21.48 14.58
CA SER A 402 -2.45 20.83 15.75
C SER A 402 -3.03 19.43 15.47
N TYR A 403 -3.15 19.02 14.20
CA TYR A 403 -3.66 17.70 13.82
C TYR A 403 -2.91 16.53 14.52
N ASN A 404 -1.61 16.70 14.77
CA ASN A 404 -0.78 15.71 15.47
C ASN A 404 -0.71 15.90 16.99
N LEU A 405 -1.21 17.01 17.53
CA LEU A 405 -1.21 17.33 18.96
C LEU A 405 -2.27 16.50 19.71
N ARG A 406 -2.00 16.27 21.00
CA ARG A 406 -2.95 15.60 21.91
C ARG A 406 -3.84 16.68 22.51
N LEU A 407 -5.09 16.75 22.06
CA LEU A 407 -6.03 17.77 22.52
C LEU A 407 -6.60 17.43 23.91
N VAL A 408 -6.52 16.17 24.34
CA VAL A 408 -7.12 15.68 25.59
C VAL A 408 -6.05 15.12 26.55
N PRO A 409 -5.96 15.64 27.80
CA PRO A 409 -5.05 15.12 28.84
C PRO A 409 -5.37 13.67 29.24
N LYS A 410 -4.34 12.91 29.65
CA LYS A 410 -4.47 11.49 30.01
C LYS A 410 -5.44 11.24 31.18
N GLN A 411 -5.63 12.21 32.07
CA GLN A 411 -6.47 12.06 33.27
C GLN A 411 -7.98 12.15 33.00
N LEU A 412 -8.40 12.69 31.85
CA LEU A 412 -9.79 13.15 31.64
C LEU A 412 -10.61 12.31 30.64
N HIS A 413 -10.09 11.21 30.08
CA HIS A 413 -10.81 10.49 29.02
C HIS A 413 -10.63 8.97 29.03
N THR A 414 -11.78 8.27 29.01
CA THR A 414 -11.96 6.81 28.86
C THR A 414 -12.26 6.38 27.41
N GLY A 415 -12.17 7.29 26.44
CA GLY A 415 -12.56 7.07 25.04
C GLY A 415 -11.40 6.76 24.06
N ARG A 416 -11.72 6.17 22.90
CA ARG A 416 -10.79 5.63 21.89
C ARG A 416 -10.03 6.69 21.05
N TYR A 417 -10.55 7.92 20.96
CA TYR A 417 -10.00 8.97 20.10
C TYR A 417 -9.42 10.12 20.92
N ARG A 418 -8.09 10.34 20.88
CA ARG A 418 -7.36 11.36 21.67
C ARG A 418 -6.78 12.50 20.83
N ARG A 419 -6.72 12.30 19.51
CA ARG A 419 -6.24 13.25 18.52
C ARG A 419 -7.24 13.29 17.37
N ILE A 420 -7.27 14.41 16.64
CA ILE A 420 -8.06 14.50 15.40
C ILE A 420 -7.63 13.39 14.42
N ARG A 421 -6.33 13.07 14.38
CA ARG A 421 -5.79 11.96 13.59
C ARG A 421 -6.33 10.58 13.93
N ASP A 422 -6.85 10.39 15.14
CA ASP A 422 -7.37 9.08 15.53
C ASP A 422 -8.75 8.82 14.88
N ILE A 423 -9.42 9.85 14.35
CA ILE A 423 -10.69 9.72 13.62
C ILE A 423 -10.42 9.12 12.22
N PRO A 424 -11.05 7.98 11.86
CA PRO A 424 -10.85 7.34 10.58
C PRO A 424 -11.17 8.27 9.39
N GLY A 425 -10.28 8.33 8.40
CA GLY A 425 -10.46 9.16 7.20
C GLY A 425 -10.35 10.68 7.41
N SER A 426 -10.16 11.15 8.65
CA SER A 426 -10.11 12.59 8.97
C SER A 426 -9.07 13.37 8.19
N LYS A 427 -7.88 12.78 7.97
CA LYS A 427 -6.79 13.38 7.18
C LYS A 427 -7.28 13.80 5.80
N THR A 428 -7.91 12.86 5.09
CA THR A 428 -8.36 13.04 3.70
C THR A 428 -9.43 14.12 3.61
N VAL A 429 -10.40 14.12 4.54
CA VAL A 429 -11.46 15.14 4.61
C VAL A 429 -10.88 16.51 4.94
N LEU A 430 -10.04 16.63 5.97
CA LEU A 430 -9.46 17.90 6.39
C LEU A 430 -8.56 18.52 5.32
N ILE A 431 -7.78 17.70 4.61
CA ILE A 431 -6.96 18.17 3.47
C ILE A 431 -7.87 18.70 2.36
N ALA A 432 -8.93 17.97 2.00
CA ALA A 432 -9.87 18.39 0.96
C ALA A 432 -10.58 19.70 1.30
N LEU A 433 -11.09 19.83 2.53
CA LEU A 433 -11.74 21.06 3.01
C LEU A 433 -10.75 22.22 3.10
N GLY A 434 -9.54 21.97 3.60
CA GLY A 434 -8.49 22.98 3.71
C GLY A 434 -8.07 23.52 2.34
N TRP A 435 -7.86 22.64 1.35
CA TRP A 435 -7.61 23.09 -0.01
C TRP A 435 -8.79 23.86 -0.61
N GLY A 436 -10.02 23.34 -0.47
CA GLY A 436 -11.21 24.03 -0.97
C GLY A 436 -11.32 25.46 -0.40
N LEU A 437 -11.08 25.63 0.90
CA LEU A 437 -11.07 26.94 1.55
C LEU A 437 -10.01 27.86 0.94
N VAL A 438 -8.76 27.39 0.84
CA VAL A 438 -7.64 28.22 0.40
C VAL A 438 -7.66 28.53 -1.09
N THR A 439 -8.21 27.66 -1.93
CA THR A 439 -8.24 27.85 -3.39
C THR A 439 -9.56 28.42 -3.90
N SER A 440 -10.62 28.48 -3.09
CA SER A 440 -11.94 28.94 -3.54
C SER A 440 -12.53 30.05 -2.67
N ILE A 441 -12.68 29.83 -1.36
CA ILE A 441 -13.35 30.78 -0.45
C ILE A 441 -12.45 31.96 -0.09
N VAL A 442 -11.22 31.71 0.37
CA VAL A 442 -10.26 32.76 0.73
C VAL A 442 -9.98 33.68 -0.47
N PRO A 443 -9.74 33.16 -1.69
CA PRO A 443 -9.58 33.99 -2.88
C PRO A 443 -10.81 34.85 -3.19
N SER A 444 -12.03 34.32 -3.05
CA SER A 444 -13.26 35.11 -3.25
C SER A 444 -13.38 36.26 -2.26
N ILE A 445 -13.10 36.01 -0.97
CA ILE A 445 -13.12 37.03 0.09
C ILE A 445 -12.07 38.10 -0.21
N MET A 446 -10.86 37.69 -0.61
CA MET A 446 -9.77 38.58 -0.99
C MET A 446 -10.10 39.47 -2.20
N ARG A 447 -11.08 39.09 -3.03
CA ARG A 447 -11.47 39.84 -4.24
C ARG A 447 -12.72 40.67 -4.09
N SER A 448 -13.76 40.11 -3.49
CA SER A 448 -15.09 40.71 -3.44
C SER A 448 -15.50 41.16 -2.05
N GLY A 449 -14.72 40.82 -1.01
CA GLY A 449 -15.12 40.99 0.40
C GLY A 449 -16.26 40.05 0.83
N ALA A 450 -16.78 39.22 -0.08
CA ALA A 450 -17.94 38.37 0.12
C ALA A 450 -17.71 36.96 -0.47
N VAL A 451 -18.72 36.11 -0.32
CA VAL A 451 -18.77 34.75 -0.87
C VAL A 451 -19.98 34.66 -1.80
N PRO A 452 -19.85 35.01 -3.09
CA PRO A 452 -20.90 34.83 -4.09
C PRO A 452 -21.41 33.39 -4.16
N GLY A 453 -22.64 33.20 -4.64
CA GLY A 453 -23.25 31.86 -4.75
C GLY A 453 -22.41 30.85 -5.55
N GLY A 454 -21.73 31.31 -6.60
CA GLY A 454 -20.82 30.49 -7.40
C GLY A 454 -19.60 29.97 -6.62
N THR A 455 -19.18 30.64 -5.54
CA THR A 455 -18.01 30.25 -4.73
C THR A 455 -18.21 28.90 -4.07
N LEU A 456 -19.44 28.57 -3.64
CA LEU A 456 -19.73 27.25 -3.05
C LEU A 456 -19.55 26.13 -4.08
N LEU A 457 -19.94 26.37 -5.33
CA LEU A 457 -19.77 25.40 -6.42
C LEU A 457 -18.29 25.19 -6.75
N VAL A 458 -17.50 26.27 -6.81
CA VAL A 458 -16.04 26.20 -6.99
C VAL A 458 -15.37 25.49 -5.81
N PHE A 459 -15.82 25.77 -4.58
CA PHE A 459 -15.36 25.07 -3.37
C PHE A 459 -15.62 23.57 -3.46
N LEU A 460 -16.85 23.16 -3.78
CA LEU A 460 -17.22 21.74 -3.90
C LEU A 460 -16.42 21.05 -5.01
N TRP A 461 -16.23 21.72 -6.15
CA TRP A 461 -15.40 21.23 -7.25
C TRP A 461 -13.95 21.00 -6.81
N SER A 462 -13.31 22.03 -6.25
CA SER A 462 -11.92 22.00 -5.78
C SER A 462 -11.71 20.95 -4.68
N ALA A 463 -12.55 20.97 -3.64
CA ALA A 463 -12.47 20.04 -2.52
C ALA A 463 -12.65 18.58 -2.99
N SER A 464 -13.56 18.33 -3.95
CA SER A 464 -13.77 16.99 -4.51
C SER A 464 -12.55 16.47 -5.28
N LEU A 465 -11.91 17.31 -6.11
CA LEU A 465 -10.68 16.92 -6.82
C LEU A 465 -9.56 16.57 -5.84
N VAL A 466 -9.37 17.39 -4.81
CA VAL A 466 -8.34 17.18 -3.79
C VAL A 466 -8.66 15.96 -2.92
N PHE A 467 -9.92 15.71 -2.61
CA PHE A 467 -10.37 14.51 -1.92
C PHE A 467 -10.01 13.27 -2.73
N VAL A 468 -10.36 13.25 -4.02
CA VAL A 468 -10.06 12.12 -4.91
C VAL A 468 -8.57 11.87 -4.99
N ARG A 469 -7.77 12.93 -5.23
CA ARG A 469 -6.30 12.85 -5.24
C ARG A 469 -5.77 12.27 -3.94
N THR A 470 -6.18 12.83 -2.79
CA THR A 470 -5.63 12.44 -1.48
C THR A 470 -6.03 11.02 -1.10
N ALA A 471 -7.28 10.64 -1.32
CA ALA A 471 -7.76 9.30 -1.06
C ALA A 471 -7.09 8.26 -1.97
N PHE A 472 -6.79 8.62 -3.22
CA PHE A 472 -6.04 7.74 -4.14
C PHE A 472 -4.60 7.52 -3.65
N PHE A 473 -3.91 8.55 -3.17
CA PHE A 473 -2.61 8.37 -2.53
C PHE A 473 -2.68 7.48 -1.28
N ASP A 474 -3.73 7.61 -0.46
CA ASP A 474 -3.94 6.71 0.69
C ASP A 474 -4.18 5.24 0.23
N ILE A 475 -4.63 4.99 -1.01
CA ILE A 475 -4.70 3.63 -1.59
C ILE A 475 -3.29 3.12 -1.92
N LEU A 476 -2.46 3.95 -2.57
CA LEU A 476 -1.07 3.59 -2.89
C LEU A 476 -0.26 3.26 -1.61
N ASP A 477 -0.62 3.91 -0.52
CA ASP A 477 0.05 3.84 0.79
C ASP A 477 -0.61 2.84 1.78
N ILE A 478 -1.65 2.11 1.35
CA ILE A 478 -2.53 1.32 2.24
C ILE A 478 -1.78 0.35 3.16
N HIS A 479 -0.70 -0.28 2.65
CA HIS A 479 0.06 -1.27 3.41
C HIS A 479 0.87 -0.63 4.55
N GLY A 480 1.59 0.46 4.29
CA GLY A 480 2.38 1.12 5.32
C GLY A 480 1.52 1.92 6.30
N ASP A 481 0.42 2.52 5.83
CA ASP A 481 -0.56 3.16 6.71
C ASP A 481 -1.18 2.14 7.67
N ARG A 482 -1.53 0.95 7.18
CA ARG A 482 -2.05 -0.12 8.03
C ARG A 482 -1.03 -0.60 9.05
N ILE A 483 0.20 -0.85 8.62
CA ILE A 483 1.29 -1.24 9.52
C ILE A 483 1.46 -0.19 10.61
N THR A 484 1.43 1.09 10.29
CA THR A 484 1.57 2.16 11.28
C THR A 484 0.34 2.39 12.16
N GLY A 485 -0.80 1.79 11.84
CA GLY A 485 -2.05 1.91 12.58
C GLY A 485 -2.83 3.19 12.24
N ARG A 486 -2.64 3.75 11.03
CA ARG A 486 -3.51 4.82 10.51
C ARG A 486 -4.80 4.20 9.97
N GLU A 487 -5.95 4.78 10.32
CA GLU A 487 -7.24 4.37 9.78
C GLU A 487 -7.63 5.30 8.61
N THR A 488 -7.12 5.04 7.40
CA THR A 488 -7.49 5.79 6.18
C THR A 488 -8.76 5.23 5.53
N PHE A 489 -9.39 5.98 4.62
CA PHE A 489 -10.60 5.53 3.89
C PHE A 489 -10.42 4.14 3.24
N PRO A 490 -9.32 3.85 2.52
CA PRO A 490 -9.07 2.51 1.95
C PRO A 490 -9.00 1.39 2.98
N ILE A 491 -8.55 1.69 4.20
CA ILE A 491 -8.47 0.71 5.29
C ILE A 491 -9.85 0.44 5.89
N VAL A 492 -10.68 1.48 6.03
CA VAL A 492 -12.01 1.40 6.66
C VAL A 492 -13.06 0.83 5.70
N LEU A 493 -13.16 1.38 4.49
CA LEU A 493 -14.17 0.99 3.49
C LEU A 493 -13.72 -0.21 2.64
N GLY A 494 -12.42 -0.47 2.60
CA GLY A 494 -11.80 -1.42 1.68
C GLY A 494 -11.43 -0.77 0.34
N GLU A 495 -10.31 -1.22 -0.23
CA GLU A 495 -9.72 -0.69 -1.47
C GLU A 495 -10.71 -0.59 -2.63
N ALA A 496 -11.44 -1.67 -2.94
CA ALA A 496 -12.40 -1.70 -4.05
C ALA A 496 -13.60 -0.76 -3.84
N SER A 497 -14.08 -0.61 -2.60
CA SER A 497 -15.17 0.32 -2.28
C SER A 497 -14.69 1.77 -2.37
N THR A 498 -13.47 2.05 -1.91
CA THR A 498 -12.87 3.38 -2.08
C THR A 498 -12.68 3.72 -3.55
N MET A 499 -12.16 2.80 -4.39
CA MET A 499 -12.04 3.04 -5.84
C MET A 499 -13.38 3.42 -6.49
N ARG A 500 -14.46 2.72 -6.14
CA ARG A 500 -15.82 3.06 -6.63
C ARG A 500 -16.28 4.43 -6.14
N LEU A 501 -16.03 4.76 -4.87
CA LEU A 501 -16.33 6.09 -4.31
C LEU A 501 -15.59 7.20 -5.07
N LEU A 502 -14.28 7.05 -5.32
CA LEU A 502 -13.48 8.07 -6.01
C LEU A 502 -14.01 8.32 -7.43
N LYS A 503 -14.27 7.24 -8.17
CA LYS A 503 -14.86 7.31 -9.52
C LYS A 503 -16.25 7.96 -9.50
N GLY A 504 -17.08 7.64 -8.50
CA GLY A 504 -18.40 8.26 -8.31
C GLY A 504 -18.32 9.77 -8.03
N ILE A 505 -17.38 10.20 -7.18
CA ILE A 505 -17.14 11.62 -6.89
C ILE A 505 -16.73 12.37 -8.16
N LEU A 506 -15.87 11.79 -9.01
CA LEU A 506 -15.49 12.41 -10.27
C LEU A 506 -16.68 12.55 -11.24
N VAL A 507 -17.57 11.55 -11.29
CA VAL A 507 -18.82 11.64 -12.09
C VAL A 507 -19.74 12.73 -11.56
N LEU A 508 -19.93 12.81 -10.25
CA LEU A 508 -20.71 13.88 -9.63
C LEU A 508 -20.09 15.25 -9.93
N ASN A 509 -18.77 15.38 -9.82
CA ASN A 509 -18.03 16.61 -10.09
C ASN A 509 -18.22 17.08 -11.54
N MET A 510 -18.20 16.17 -12.52
CA MET A 510 -18.53 16.47 -13.92
C MET A 510 -19.97 17.00 -14.06
N GLY A 511 -20.94 16.38 -13.38
CA GLY A 511 -22.32 16.85 -13.35
C GLY A 511 -22.45 18.26 -12.76
N VAL A 512 -21.80 18.53 -11.62
CA VAL A 512 -21.80 19.86 -10.99
C VAL A 512 -21.27 20.90 -11.97
N LEU A 513 -20.13 20.67 -12.61
CA LEU A 513 -19.55 21.60 -13.59
C LEU A 513 -20.48 21.83 -14.79
N PHE A 514 -21.05 20.75 -15.34
CA PHE A 514 -21.94 20.83 -16.49
C PHE A 514 -23.19 21.67 -16.19
N PHE A 515 -23.94 21.32 -15.13
CA PHE A 515 -25.20 21.99 -14.81
C PHE A 515 -24.98 23.43 -14.33
N SER A 516 -23.94 23.69 -13.53
CA SER A 516 -23.64 25.05 -13.09
C SER A 516 -23.20 25.97 -14.22
N SER A 517 -22.48 25.45 -15.22
CA SER A 517 -22.11 26.22 -16.42
C SER A 517 -23.33 26.44 -17.32
N LEU A 518 -24.17 25.42 -17.49
CA LEU A 518 -25.39 25.51 -18.30
C LEU A 518 -26.40 26.51 -17.73
N LEU A 519 -26.54 26.56 -16.40
CA LEU A 519 -27.42 27.50 -15.68
C LEU A 519 -26.80 28.89 -15.51
N GLY A 520 -25.57 29.11 -15.96
CA GLY A 520 -24.87 30.40 -15.84
C GLY A 520 -24.44 30.77 -14.42
N TRP A 521 -24.42 29.81 -13.48
CA TRP A 521 -23.94 30.03 -12.10
C TRP A 521 -22.41 30.15 -12.02
N ILE A 522 -21.71 29.57 -13.00
CA ILE A 522 -20.27 29.72 -13.23
C ILE A 522 -20.01 29.92 -14.73
N SER A 523 -18.80 30.36 -15.07
CA SER A 523 -18.34 30.55 -16.45
C SER A 523 -18.43 29.26 -17.31
N PRO A 524 -18.66 29.36 -18.63
CA PRO A 524 -18.60 28.23 -19.58
C PRO A 524 -17.29 27.43 -19.55
N LEU A 525 -16.22 27.99 -18.97
CA LEU A 525 -14.99 27.25 -18.67
C LEU A 525 -15.24 25.94 -17.90
N GLY A 526 -16.33 25.84 -17.12
CA GLY A 526 -16.70 24.60 -16.43
C GLY A 526 -16.91 23.41 -17.38
N PHE A 527 -17.39 23.61 -18.61
CA PHE A 527 -17.50 22.54 -19.61
C PHE A 527 -16.13 21.96 -19.98
N VAL A 528 -15.13 22.83 -20.16
CA VAL A 528 -13.76 22.42 -20.49
C VAL A 528 -13.12 21.69 -19.30
N LEU A 529 -13.37 22.14 -18.07
CA LEU A 529 -12.80 21.54 -16.86
C LEU A 529 -13.33 20.14 -16.55
N MET A 530 -14.46 19.73 -17.14
CA MET A 530 -14.91 18.33 -17.07
C MET A 530 -13.83 17.37 -17.59
N LEU A 531 -13.01 17.79 -18.56
CA LEU A 531 -11.90 17.01 -19.10
C LEU A 531 -10.92 16.56 -18.00
N VAL A 532 -10.66 17.41 -16.99
CA VAL A 532 -9.76 17.06 -15.88
C VAL A 532 -10.33 15.89 -15.07
N SER A 533 -11.62 15.94 -14.77
CA SER A 533 -12.31 14.86 -14.04
C SER A 533 -12.36 13.57 -14.86
N VAL A 534 -12.53 13.64 -16.18
CA VAL A 534 -12.45 12.49 -17.10
C VAL A 534 -11.06 11.87 -17.08
N LEU A 535 -10.00 12.67 -17.27
CA LEU A 535 -8.62 12.15 -17.32
C LEU A 535 -8.20 11.54 -15.98
N LEU A 536 -8.61 12.15 -14.86
CA LEU A 536 -8.33 11.61 -13.54
C LEU A 536 -9.08 10.29 -13.31
N TYR A 537 -10.33 10.19 -13.79
CA TYR A 537 -11.11 8.94 -13.76
C TYR A 537 -10.39 7.84 -14.53
N LEU A 538 -9.92 8.14 -15.75
CA LEU A 538 -9.22 7.19 -16.60
C LEU A 538 -7.90 6.74 -15.99
N SER A 539 -7.17 7.65 -15.32
CA SER A 539 -5.94 7.32 -14.59
C SER A 539 -6.22 6.36 -13.43
N ILE A 540 -7.26 6.61 -12.64
CA ILE A 540 -7.66 5.71 -11.54
C ILE A 540 -8.12 4.34 -12.09
N ALA A 541 -8.91 4.32 -13.17
CA ALA A 541 -9.37 3.09 -13.81
C ALA A 541 -8.21 2.28 -14.42
N ALA A 542 -7.23 2.94 -15.02
CA ALA A 542 -6.03 2.29 -15.56
C ALA A 542 -5.17 1.66 -14.45
N TYR A 543 -5.07 2.32 -13.30
CA TYR A 543 -4.42 1.74 -12.10
C TYR A 543 -5.20 0.52 -11.57
N GLU A 544 -6.52 0.63 -11.43
CA GLU A 544 -7.39 -0.47 -10.98
C GLU A 544 -7.28 -1.71 -11.89
N GLN A 545 -7.11 -1.51 -13.20
CA GLN A 545 -6.88 -2.58 -14.19
C GLN A 545 -5.42 -3.07 -14.26
N SER A 546 -4.55 -2.61 -13.36
CA SER A 546 -3.12 -2.93 -13.33
C SER A 546 -2.41 -2.63 -14.66
N ARG A 547 -2.84 -1.57 -15.37
CA ARG A 547 -2.14 -1.04 -16.56
C ARG A 547 -1.04 -0.04 -16.18
N MET A 548 -1.08 0.49 -14.96
CA MET A 548 -0.06 1.36 -14.38
C MET A 548 0.40 0.81 -13.04
N SER A 549 1.69 0.93 -12.77
CA SER A 549 2.30 0.53 -11.50
C SER A 549 2.49 1.72 -10.56
N PRO A 550 2.42 1.53 -9.23
CA PRO A 550 2.78 2.56 -8.27
C PRO A 550 4.22 3.05 -8.47
N GLY A 551 4.46 4.36 -8.40
CA GLY A 551 5.78 4.94 -8.59
C GLY A 551 5.72 6.43 -8.90
N ILE A 552 6.89 7.07 -9.02
CA ILE A 552 7.01 8.52 -9.24
C ILE A 552 6.25 8.98 -10.48
N GLY A 553 6.26 8.19 -11.57
CA GLY A 553 5.52 8.53 -12.78
C GLY A 553 4.00 8.61 -12.57
N LEU A 554 3.41 7.64 -11.86
CA LEU A 554 1.98 7.66 -11.53
C LEU A 554 1.66 8.79 -10.56
N GLU A 555 2.46 8.96 -9.51
CA GLU A 555 2.27 10.04 -8.54
C GLU A 555 2.32 11.40 -9.23
N PHE A 556 3.30 11.61 -10.11
CA PHE A 556 3.42 12.82 -10.92
C PHE A 556 2.20 13.03 -11.83
N LEU A 557 1.75 11.97 -12.54
CA LEU A 557 0.58 12.03 -13.41
C LEU A 557 -0.69 12.45 -12.63
N ILE A 558 -0.93 11.88 -11.45
CA ILE A 558 -2.09 12.25 -10.63
C ILE A 558 -2.03 13.73 -10.23
N GLU A 559 -0.87 14.25 -9.83
CA GLU A 559 -0.70 15.68 -9.55
C GLU A 559 -0.84 16.57 -10.80
N SER A 560 -0.41 16.09 -11.98
CA SER A 560 -0.49 16.84 -13.23
C SER A 560 -1.93 17.20 -13.60
N HIS A 561 -2.93 16.44 -13.15
CA HIS A 561 -4.34 16.79 -13.34
C HIS A 561 -4.71 18.10 -12.63
N LEU A 562 -4.13 18.38 -11.46
CA LEU A 562 -4.37 19.64 -10.75
C LEU A 562 -3.73 20.82 -11.50
N VAL A 563 -2.51 20.64 -12.03
CA VAL A 563 -1.84 21.66 -12.85
C VAL A 563 -2.59 21.89 -14.17
N LEU A 564 -3.14 20.83 -14.77
CA LEU A 564 -3.93 20.91 -15.99
C LEU A 564 -5.14 21.82 -15.85
N THR A 565 -5.75 21.94 -14.65
CA THR A 565 -6.83 22.91 -14.41
C THR A 565 -6.40 24.32 -14.80
N GLY A 566 -5.21 24.75 -14.35
CA GLY A 566 -4.65 26.07 -14.61
C GLY A 566 -4.27 26.27 -16.07
N VAL A 567 -3.74 25.23 -16.72
CA VAL A 567 -3.45 25.26 -18.17
C VAL A 567 -4.73 25.48 -18.98
N LEU A 568 -5.80 24.74 -18.67
CA LEU A 568 -7.09 24.90 -19.35
C LEU A 568 -7.72 26.26 -19.04
N GLY A 569 -7.63 26.74 -17.79
CA GLY A 569 -8.04 28.07 -17.42
C GLY A 569 -7.31 29.15 -18.22
N TRP A 570 -5.99 29.04 -18.38
CA TRP A 570 -5.20 29.99 -19.16
C TRP A 570 -5.52 29.94 -20.65
N LEU A 571 -5.64 28.75 -21.24
CA LEU A 571 -6.04 28.60 -22.65
C LEU A 571 -7.40 29.23 -22.93
N SER A 572 -8.34 29.17 -21.99
CA SER A 572 -9.65 29.81 -22.15
C SER A 572 -9.58 31.35 -22.26
N THR A 573 -8.51 31.96 -21.76
CA THR A 573 -8.30 33.42 -21.86
C THR A 573 -7.67 33.86 -23.19
N LEU A 574 -7.15 32.92 -23.99
CA LEU A 574 -6.58 33.22 -25.32
C LEU A 574 -7.63 33.15 -26.44
N GLY A 575 -8.76 32.47 -26.18
CA GLY A 575 -9.86 32.31 -27.13
C GLY A 575 -11.06 33.25 -26.91
N SER A 576 -11.02 34.03 -25.82
CA SER A 576 -11.94 35.13 -25.49
C SER A 576 -11.31 36.46 -25.88
#